data_AF-A0A818AU59-F1
#
_entry.id   AF-A0A818AU59-F1
#
_cell.length_a   1.000
_cell.length_b   1.000
_cell.length_c   1.000
_cell.angle_alpha   90.00
_cell.angle_beta   90.00
_cell.angle_gamma   90.00
#
_symmetry.space_group_name_H-M   'P 1'
#
loop_
_entity.id
_entity.type
_entity.pdbx_description
1 polymer ?
#
loop_
_entity_poly.entity_id
_entity_poly.type
_entity_poly.pdbx_seq_one_letter_code
_entity_poly.pdbx_strand_id
1 'polypeptide(L)'
;MTQYTQLLFRSHNTLRDVASIDELEQAHDKMSPITYRRAHHVITEIQRTQAGAQALENGDYNEFGRLMYESHESLRTYFEVSCAELDQLVDLARSVDGVFGSRMTGAGFGGCTVTLVKKSSVEKCMETIKNNYKGKASFYQFEPSDGARSIDIKKAE
;
A
#
# COMPACT_ATOMS: atom_id res chain seq x y z
N MET A 1 -11.38 13.86 15.04
CA MET A 1 -11.16 12.39 14.96
C MET A 1 -11.08 11.77 16.36
N THR A 2 -10.25 12.29 17.27
CA THR A 2 -10.06 11.78 18.64
C THR A 2 -11.35 11.64 19.47
N GLN A 3 -12.23 12.66 19.46
CA GLN A 3 -13.53 12.58 20.17
C GLN A 3 -14.45 11.49 19.59
N TYR A 4 -14.39 11.24 18.28
CA TYR A 4 -15.24 10.24 17.62
C TYR A 4 -14.73 8.83 17.86
N THR A 5 -13.40 8.63 17.86
CA THR A 5 -12.80 7.37 18.28
C THR A 5 -13.16 7.04 19.73
N GLN A 6 -13.09 8.01 20.65
CA GLN A 6 -13.47 7.79 22.06
C GLN A 6 -14.96 7.43 22.23
N LEU A 7 -15.84 7.99 21.39
CA LEU A 7 -17.27 7.65 21.38
C LEU A 7 -17.52 6.20 20.94
N LEU A 8 -16.77 5.72 19.95
CA LEU A 8 -16.87 4.34 19.45
C LEU A 8 -16.12 3.35 20.33
N PHE A 9 -14.95 3.73 20.83
CA PHE A 9 -13.99 2.93 21.56
C PHE A 9 -13.60 3.66 22.85
N ARG A 10 -14.31 3.34 23.95
CA ARG A 10 -14.24 4.08 25.23
C ARG A 10 -12.83 4.23 25.83
N SER A 11 -11.89 3.35 25.48
CA SER A 11 -10.50 3.35 25.97
C SER A 11 -9.46 3.81 24.95
N HIS A 12 -9.86 4.21 23.74
CA HIS A 12 -8.93 4.48 22.63
C HIS A 12 -9.02 5.92 22.13
N ASN A 13 -7.87 6.50 21.80
CA ASN A 13 -7.79 7.88 21.30
C ASN A 13 -7.68 7.91 19.78
N THR A 14 -7.04 6.89 19.19
CA THR A 14 -6.81 6.77 17.75
C THR A 14 -7.15 5.36 17.27
N LEU A 15 -7.30 5.17 15.96
CA LEU A 15 -7.46 3.84 15.36
C LEU A 15 -6.19 2.97 15.51
N ARG A 16 -5.05 3.57 15.86
CA ARG A 16 -3.82 2.82 16.19
C ARG A 16 -3.94 2.07 17.51
N ASP A 17 -4.75 2.58 18.44
CA ASP A 17 -4.92 1.96 19.76
C ASP A 17 -5.91 0.79 19.71
N VAL A 18 -6.74 0.72 18.65
CA VAL A 18 -7.64 -0.41 18.41
C VAL A 18 -6.82 -1.60 17.95
N ALA A 19 -6.70 -2.61 18.80
CA ALA A 19 -5.69 -3.66 18.63
C ALA A 19 -6.09 -4.74 17.61
N SER A 20 -7.39 -4.88 17.31
CA SER A 20 -7.91 -5.96 16.47
C SER A 20 -9.15 -5.58 15.66
N ILE A 21 -9.45 -6.38 14.64
CA ILE A 21 -10.73 -6.31 13.92
C ILE A 21 -11.89 -6.73 14.83
N ASP A 22 -11.68 -7.68 15.74
CA ASP A 22 -12.72 -8.10 16.69
C ASP A 22 -13.21 -6.94 17.57
N GLU A 23 -12.32 -6.02 17.94
CA GLU A 23 -12.71 -4.79 18.64
C GLU A 23 -13.51 -3.83 17.74
N LEU A 24 -13.16 -3.73 16.45
CA LEU A 24 -13.92 -2.94 15.47
C LEU A 24 -15.34 -3.49 15.30
N GLU A 25 -15.48 -4.82 15.20
CA GLU A 25 -16.78 -5.50 15.06
C GLU A 25 -17.72 -5.21 16.25
N GLN A 26 -17.20 -5.15 17.47
CA GLN A 26 -18.00 -4.80 18.66
C GLN A 26 -18.57 -3.37 18.62
N ALA A 27 -17.99 -2.50 17.80
CA ALA A 27 -18.44 -1.13 17.59
C ALA A 27 -19.22 -0.96 16.27
N HIS A 28 -19.38 -2.00 15.46
CA HIS A 28 -19.98 -1.93 14.11
C HIS A 28 -21.35 -1.23 14.11
N ASP A 29 -22.26 -1.60 15.01
CA ASP A 29 -23.61 -1.04 15.06
C ASP A 29 -23.67 0.43 15.50
N LYS A 30 -22.55 0.98 15.99
CA LYS A 30 -22.44 2.37 16.44
C LYS A 30 -21.88 3.30 15.36
N MET A 31 -21.55 2.77 14.18
CA MET A 31 -20.90 3.52 13.12
C MET A 31 -21.66 3.43 11.79
N SER A 32 -21.49 4.45 10.95
CA SER A 32 -22.02 4.39 9.59
C SER A 32 -21.26 3.33 8.77
N PRO A 33 -21.87 2.77 7.71
CA PRO A 33 -21.17 1.84 6.83
C PRO A 33 -19.88 2.40 6.22
N ILE A 34 -19.84 3.71 5.93
CA ILE A 34 -18.65 4.37 5.39
C ILE A 34 -17.55 4.43 6.46
N THR A 35 -17.91 4.90 7.66
CA THR A 35 -16.99 4.98 8.81
C THR A 35 -16.36 3.62 9.11
N TYR A 36 -17.17 2.56 9.14
CA TYR A 36 -16.69 1.20 9.35
C TYR A 36 -15.65 0.81 8.30
N ARG A 37 -15.97 0.98 7.01
CA ARG A 37 -15.02 0.61 5.94
C ARG A 37 -13.69 1.36 6.06
N ARG A 38 -13.71 2.67 6.36
CA ARG A 38 -12.48 3.45 6.55
C ARG A 38 -11.68 2.99 7.77
N ALA A 39 -12.34 2.70 8.88
CA ALA A 39 -11.67 2.17 10.07
C ALA A 39 -11.08 0.78 9.84
N HIS A 40 -11.83 -0.10 9.16
CA HIS A 40 -11.38 -1.44 8.77
C HIS A 40 -10.10 -1.38 7.94
N HIS A 41 -10.05 -0.53 6.90
CA HIS A 41 -8.83 -0.32 6.14
C HIS A 41 -7.65 0.07 7.04
N VAL A 42 -7.81 1.12 7.85
CA VAL A 42 -6.72 1.66 8.66
C VAL A 42 -6.18 0.64 9.66
N ILE A 43 -7.06 -0.02 10.41
CA ILE A 43 -6.66 -1.03 11.43
C ILE A 43 -5.94 -2.19 10.76
N THR A 44 -6.51 -2.74 9.68
CA THR A 44 -5.88 -3.87 8.98
C THR A 44 -4.61 -3.47 8.23
N GLU A 45 -4.48 -2.24 7.74
CA GLU A 45 -3.27 -1.75 7.08
C GLU A 45 -2.12 -1.57 8.09
N ILE A 46 -2.41 -1.15 9.32
CA ILE A 46 -1.42 -1.11 10.40
C ILE A 46 -0.86 -2.52 10.66
N GLN A 47 -1.73 -3.52 10.77
CA GLN A 47 -1.34 -4.91 10.96
C GLN A 47 -0.56 -5.46 9.76
N ARG A 48 -1.04 -5.23 8.53
CA ARG A 48 -0.33 -5.62 7.29
C ARG A 48 1.05 -4.97 7.19
N THR A 49 1.20 -3.73 7.64
CA THR A 49 2.49 -3.03 7.63
C THR A 49 3.49 -3.70 8.58
N GLN A 50 3.05 -4.10 9.79
CA GLN A 50 3.88 -4.84 10.74
C GLN A 50 4.27 -6.22 10.19
N ALA A 51 3.31 -6.96 9.62
CA ALA A 51 3.57 -8.23 8.97
C ALA A 51 4.54 -8.09 7.78
N GLY A 52 4.39 -7.03 6.99
CA GLY A 52 5.27 -6.73 5.86
C GLY A 52 6.70 -6.43 6.29
N ALA A 53 6.89 -5.68 7.38
CA ALA A 53 8.22 -5.48 7.96
C ALA A 53 8.88 -6.82 8.35
N GLN A 54 8.13 -7.69 9.03
CA GLN A 54 8.64 -9.01 9.41
C GLN A 54 8.97 -9.90 8.20
N ALA A 55 8.14 -9.86 7.15
CA ALA A 55 8.38 -10.59 5.91
C ALA A 55 9.68 -10.13 5.23
N LEU A 56 9.92 -8.81 5.17
CA LEU A 56 11.17 -8.26 4.63
C LEU A 56 12.39 -8.65 5.46
N GLU A 57 12.31 -8.60 6.79
CA GLU A 57 13.39 -9.04 7.69
C GLU A 57 13.76 -10.51 7.47
N ASN A 58 12.76 -11.36 7.18
CA ASN A 58 12.95 -12.77 6.90
C ASN A 58 13.34 -13.07 5.46
N GLY A 59 13.40 -12.08 4.57
CA GLY A 59 13.63 -12.26 3.13
C GLY A 59 12.47 -12.96 2.40
N ASP A 60 11.27 -12.99 2.99
CA ASP A 60 10.07 -13.58 2.38
C ASP A 60 9.37 -12.59 1.46
N TYR A 61 9.90 -12.45 0.25
CA TYR A 61 9.35 -11.56 -0.77
C TYR A 61 7.99 -12.01 -1.30
N ASN A 62 7.66 -13.31 -1.22
CA ASN A 62 6.35 -13.79 -1.64
C ASN A 62 5.27 -13.30 -0.67
N GLU A 63 5.53 -13.43 0.64
CA GLU A 63 4.62 -12.94 1.66
C GLU A 63 4.49 -11.41 1.62
N PHE A 64 5.60 -10.68 1.50
CA PHE A 64 5.55 -9.24 1.35
C PHE A 64 4.73 -8.83 0.11
N GLY A 65 4.93 -9.52 -1.01
CA GLY A 65 4.19 -9.27 -2.24
C GLY A 65 2.70 -9.55 -2.12
N ARG A 66 2.32 -10.64 -1.44
CA ARG A 66 0.92 -10.96 -1.09
C ARG A 66 0.29 -9.83 -0.27
N LEU A 67 0.99 -9.36 0.77
CA LEU A 67 0.54 -8.25 1.62
C LEU A 67 0.37 -6.93 0.86
N MET A 68 1.21 -6.66 -0.15
CA MET A 68 1.03 -5.50 -1.04
C MET A 68 -0.31 -5.58 -1.80
N TYR A 69 -0.65 -6.74 -2.35
CA TYR A 69 -1.93 -6.91 -3.05
C TYR A 69 -3.13 -6.76 -2.12
N GLU A 70 -3.07 -7.30 -0.90
CA GLU A 70 -4.12 -7.12 0.10
C GLU A 70 -4.28 -5.66 0.52
N SER A 71 -3.16 -4.95 0.66
CA SER A 71 -3.17 -3.50 0.90
C SER A 71 -3.85 -2.75 -0.26
N HIS A 72 -3.54 -3.08 -1.51
CA HIS A 72 -4.20 -2.48 -2.67
C HIS A 72 -5.71 -2.77 -2.68
N GLU A 73 -6.10 -4.02 -2.45
CA GLU A 73 -7.51 -4.40 -2.38
C GLU A 73 -8.24 -3.63 -1.29
N SER A 74 -7.61 -3.47 -0.13
CA SER A 74 -8.16 -2.70 0.99
C SER A 74 -8.30 -1.21 0.64
N LEU A 75 -7.32 -0.62 -0.03
CA LEU A 75 -7.40 0.76 -0.52
C LEU A 75 -8.51 0.95 -1.56
N ARG A 76 -8.75 -0.06 -2.41
CA ARG A 76 -9.79 -0.05 -3.43
C ARG A 76 -11.19 -0.20 -2.83
N THR A 77 -11.39 -1.15 -1.93
CA THR A 77 -12.73 -1.56 -1.45
C THR A 77 -13.14 -0.89 -0.14
N TYR A 78 -12.22 -0.84 0.83
CA TYR A 78 -12.49 -0.34 2.17
C TYR A 78 -12.15 1.14 2.32
N PHE A 79 -11.08 1.62 1.67
CA PHE A 79 -10.73 3.04 1.70
C PHE A 79 -11.29 3.84 0.52
N GLU A 80 -11.57 3.17 -0.60
CA GLU A 80 -12.13 3.75 -1.82
C GLU A 80 -11.30 4.93 -2.37
N VAL A 81 -9.96 4.78 -2.35
CA VAL A 81 -9.02 5.78 -2.87
C VAL A 81 -8.25 5.33 -4.10
N SER A 82 -8.51 4.13 -4.61
CA SER A 82 -7.97 3.72 -5.91
C SER A 82 -8.75 4.37 -7.06
N CYS A 83 -8.38 4.03 -8.30
CA CYS A 83 -9.12 4.36 -9.51
C CYS A 83 -8.86 3.31 -10.59
N ALA A 84 -9.65 3.33 -11.66
CA ALA A 84 -9.56 2.34 -12.73
C ALA A 84 -8.15 2.25 -13.34
N GLU A 85 -7.46 3.37 -13.43
CA GLU A 85 -6.07 3.45 -13.90
C GLU A 85 -5.11 2.68 -13.00
N LEU A 86 -5.16 2.93 -11.68
CA LEU A 86 -4.30 2.26 -10.71
C LEU A 86 -4.60 0.77 -10.63
N ASP A 87 -5.88 0.41 -10.62
CA ASP A 87 -6.33 -0.99 -10.57
C ASP A 87 -5.82 -1.75 -11.81
N GLN A 88 -5.93 -1.15 -13.00
CA GLN A 88 -5.42 -1.75 -14.23
C GLN A 88 -3.89 -1.95 -14.17
N LEU A 89 -3.14 -0.96 -13.68
CA LEU A 89 -1.68 -1.08 -13.55
C LEU A 89 -1.27 -2.21 -12.59
N VAL A 90 -1.98 -2.36 -11.46
CA VAL A 90 -1.72 -3.45 -10.50
C VAL A 90 -2.04 -4.81 -11.09
N ASP A 91 -3.17 -4.95 -11.79
CA ASP A 91 -3.57 -6.22 -12.42
C ASP A 91 -2.62 -6.62 -13.55
N LEU A 92 -2.17 -5.66 -14.37
CA LEU A 92 -1.16 -5.90 -15.41
C LEU A 92 0.17 -6.34 -14.81
N ALA A 93 0.64 -5.69 -13.74
CA ALA A 93 1.85 -6.12 -13.03
C ALA A 93 1.68 -7.55 -12.46
N ARG A 94 0.53 -7.88 -11.86
CA ARG A 94 0.23 -9.21 -11.30
C ARG A 94 0.30 -10.32 -12.35
N SER A 95 -0.02 -10.03 -13.61
CA SER A 95 0.00 -11.02 -14.69
C SER A 95 1.41 -11.50 -15.11
N VAL A 96 2.47 -10.88 -14.59
CA VAL A 96 3.84 -11.08 -15.06
C VAL A 96 4.61 -12.00 -14.12
N ASP A 97 5.09 -13.13 -14.65
CA ASP A 97 5.95 -14.05 -13.89
C ASP A 97 7.20 -13.34 -13.32
N GLY A 98 7.39 -13.50 -12.01
CA GLY A 98 8.49 -12.87 -11.27
C GLY A 98 8.11 -11.54 -10.61
N VAL A 99 6.89 -11.04 -10.79
CA VAL A 99 6.30 -10.03 -9.91
C VAL A 99 5.85 -10.72 -8.62
N PHE A 100 6.29 -10.21 -7.48
CA PHE A 100 5.88 -10.67 -6.16
C PHE A 100 4.61 -9.97 -5.70
N GLY A 101 4.54 -8.64 -5.89
CA GLY A 101 3.45 -7.80 -5.40
C GLY A 101 3.37 -6.46 -6.11
N SER A 102 2.18 -5.87 -6.16
CA SER A 102 1.98 -4.50 -6.65
C SER A 102 0.81 -3.82 -5.94
N ARG A 103 0.92 -2.51 -5.74
CA ARG A 103 -0.14 -1.68 -5.14
C ARG A 103 -0.03 -0.22 -5.58
N MET A 104 -1.12 0.53 -5.48
CA MET A 104 -1.04 1.99 -5.51
C MET A 104 -0.17 2.52 -4.36
N THR A 105 0.49 3.66 -4.56
CA THR A 105 1.29 4.32 -3.51
C THR A 105 1.02 5.82 -3.48
N GLY A 106 1.12 6.43 -2.30
CA GLY A 106 0.68 7.80 -2.05
C GLY A 106 -0.83 7.89 -1.77
N ALA A 107 -1.42 9.04 -2.11
CA ALA A 107 -2.79 9.38 -1.69
C ALA A 107 -3.90 8.66 -2.48
N GLY A 108 -3.62 8.19 -3.70
CA GLY A 108 -4.61 7.57 -4.58
C GLY A 108 -5.27 8.55 -5.56
N PHE A 109 -6.37 8.13 -6.17
CA PHE A 109 -7.08 8.83 -7.25
C PHE A 109 -6.20 9.16 -8.47
N GLY A 110 -5.19 8.32 -8.70
CA GLY A 110 -4.15 8.49 -9.71
C GLY A 110 -2.75 8.43 -9.09
N GLY A 111 -1.75 8.92 -9.83
CA GLY A 111 -0.35 8.90 -9.39
C GLY A 111 0.36 7.61 -9.78
N CYS A 112 0.99 6.93 -8.82
CA CYS A 112 1.89 5.80 -9.07
C CYS A 112 1.41 4.50 -8.43
N THR A 113 1.79 3.39 -9.04
CA THR A 113 1.87 2.08 -8.40
C THR A 113 3.31 1.75 -8.06
N VAL A 114 3.54 0.98 -7.00
CA VAL A 114 4.84 0.39 -6.67
C VAL A 114 4.75 -1.12 -6.82
N THR A 115 5.75 -1.72 -7.46
CA THR A 115 5.78 -3.15 -7.79
C THR A 115 7.08 -3.76 -7.31
N LEU A 116 6.99 -4.82 -6.50
CA LEU A 116 8.11 -5.66 -6.13
C LEU A 116 8.25 -6.78 -7.16
N VAL A 117 9.38 -6.82 -7.86
CA VAL A 117 9.60 -7.73 -9.01
C VAL A 117 11.05 -8.21 -9.04
N LYS A 118 11.26 -9.45 -9.47
CA LYS A 118 12.60 -10.00 -9.73
C LYS A 118 13.30 -9.15 -10.79
N LYS A 119 14.58 -8.85 -10.58
CA LYS A 119 15.38 -8.04 -11.52
C LYS A 119 15.32 -8.55 -12.96
N SER A 120 15.32 -9.87 -13.15
CA SER A 120 15.20 -10.53 -14.47
C SER A 120 13.84 -10.35 -15.16
N SER A 121 12.80 -9.95 -14.43
CA SER A 121 11.43 -9.79 -14.94
C SER A 121 11.02 -8.33 -15.12
N VAL A 122 11.90 -7.36 -14.83
CA VAL A 122 11.59 -5.93 -14.88
C VAL A 122 11.20 -5.50 -16.29
N GLU A 123 11.97 -5.88 -17.32
CA GLU A 123 11.67 -5.54 -18.72
C GLU A 123 10.32 -6.12 -19.17
N LYS A 124 10.10 -7.42 -18.94
CA LYS A 124 8.81 -8.09 -19.22
C LYS A 124 7.65 -7.38 -18.53
N CYS A 125 7.83 -6.94 -17.28
CA CYS A 125 6.81 -6.21 -16.54
C CYS A 125 6.48 -4.86 -17.17
N MET A 126 7.49 -4.04 -17.48
CA MET A 126 7.32 -2.75 -18.13
C MET A 126 6.66 -2.88 -19.51
N GLU A 127 7.08 -3.86 -20.32
CA GLU A 127 6.48 -4.13 -21.63
C GLU A 127 5.02 -4.57 -21.53
N THR A 128 4.71 -5.47 -20.60
CA THR A 128 3.34 -5.93 -20.37
C THR A 128 2.43 -4.77 -19.99
N ILE A 129 2.87 -3.90 -19.07
CA ILE A 129 2.10 -2.71 -18.69
C ILE A 129 1.97 -1.75 -19.88
N LYS A 130 3.07 -1.43 -20.56
CA LYS A 130 3.09 -0.47 -21.69
C LYS A 130 2.18 -0.89 -22.84
N ASN A 131 2.10 -2.18 -23.12
CA ASN A 131 1.32 -2.70 -24.26
C ASN A 131 -0.18 -2.84 -23.94
N ASN A 132 -0.55 -2.99 -22.67
CA ASN A 132 -1.93 -3.32 -22.28
C ASN A 132 -2.63 -2.23 -21.44
N TYR A 133 -1.88 -1.27 -20.91
CA TYR A 133 -2.46 -0.12 -20.23
C TYR A 133 -3.04 0.86 -21.27
N LYS A 134 -4.27 1.33 -21.05
CA LYS A 134 -4.97 2.20 -22.02
C LYS A 134 -4.35 3.60 -22.10
N GLY A 135 -3.71 4.05 -21.02
CA GLY A 135 -3.01 5.33 -20.94
C GLY A 135 -1.53 5.22 -21.28
N LYS A 136 -0.78 6.29 -21.01
CA LYS A 136 0.68 6.30 -21.13
C LYS A 136 1.31 6.21 -19.75
N ALA A 137 1.97 5.09 -19.46
CA ALA A 137 2.72 4.90 -18.22
C ALA A 137 4.19 5.35 -18.37
N SER A 138 4.75 5.86 -17.29
CA SER A 138 6.19 6.11 -17.10
C SER A 138 6.72 5.16 -16.05
N PHE A 139 7.97 4.72 -16.19
CA PHE A 139 8.58 3.71 -15.33
C PHE A 139 9.86 4.24 -14.70
N TYR A 140 10.05 3.92 -13.42
CA TYR A 140 11.26 4.23 -12.66
C TYR A 140 11.71 2.99 -11.92
N GLN A 141 12.95 2.56 -12.17
CA GLN A 141 13.63 1.57 -11.36
C GLN A 141 14.42 2.33 -10.30
N PHE A 142 14.26 1.95 -9.03
CA PHE A 142 14.95 2.62 -7.94
C PHE A 142 15.39 1.60 -6.90
N GLU A 143 16.42 2.00 -6.16
CA GLU A 143 16.89 1.33 -4.95
C GLU A 143 16.69 2.29 -3.77
N PRO A 144 16.54 1.79 -2.54
CA PRO A 144 16.51 2.66 -1.36
C PRO A 144 17.74 3.57 -1.33
N SER A 145 17.53 4.88 -1.13
CA SER A 145 18.59 5.88 -1.15
C SER A 145 18.68 6.64 0.18
N ASP A 146 19.78 7.36 0.37
CA ASP A 146 19.93 8.30 1.47
C ASP A 146 18.84 9.40 1.46
N GLY A 147 18.60 9.97 2.64
CA GLY A 147 17.80 11.18 2.82
C GLY A 147 18.57 12.47 2.53
N ALA A 148 18.06 13.59 3.06
CA ALA A 148 18.69 14.90 2.91
C ALA A 148 20.09 14.93 3.57
N ARG A 149 21.09 15.49 2.85
CA ARG A 149 22.47 15.65 3.32
C ARG A 149 23.07 16.97 2.85
N SER A 150 24.07 17.46 3.58
CA SER A 150 24.90 18.59 3.14
C SER A 150 26.03 18.10 2.22
N ILE A 151 26.44 18.95 1.28
CA ILE A 151 27.62 18.74 0.44
C ILE A 151 28.48 19.99 0.56
N ASP A 152 29.72 19.84 1.02
CA ASP A 152 30.69 20.93 1.07
C ASP A 152 31.26 21.21 -0.32
N ILE A 153 30.83 22.32 -0.93
CA ILE A 153 31.23 22.72 -2.28
C ILE A 153 32.71 23.17 -2.34
N LYS A 154 33.35 23.44 -1.18
CA LYS A 154 34.72 24.00 -1.08
C LYS A 154 35.87 23.00 -1.14
N LYS A 155 35.63 21.70 -1.36
CA LYS A 155 36.67 20.67 -1.51
C LYS A 155 36.74 20.05 -2.91
N ALA A 156 36.07 20.66 -3.89
CA ALA A 156 36.10 20.25 -5.28
C ALA A 156 37.08 21.13 -6.09
N GLU A 157 38.34 21.18 -5.65
CA GLU A 157 39.50 21.60 -6.45
C GLU A 157 40.68 20.67 -6.15
#